data_AF-A0A164MCJ5-F1
#
_entry.id   AF-A0A164MCJ5-F1
#
_cell.length_a   1.000
_cell.length_b   1.000
_cell.length_c   1.000
_cell.angle_alpha   90.00
_cell.angle_beta   90.00
_cell.angle_gamma   90.00
#
_symmetry.space_group_name_H-M   'P 1'
#
loop_
_entity.id
_entity.type
_entity.pdbx_description
1 polymer ?
#
loop_
_entity_poly.entity_id
_entity_poly.type
_entity_poly.pdbx_seq_one_letter_code
_entity_poly.pdbx_strand_id
1 'polypeptide(L)'
;MPLSPDINANLIKSLKVVQSIGEAVPHGGILKAVAGIGITILETAERVRQNKEECADIARRAAEDIGVLKRLDEDNELSEDLIERLERYHKVGSFGPDLTRPDPEPLKPMAISTLGCGILEEVLQRVERLGTESRWKQTLRASSVQEETKDCLDRLNEAFRMYMFQFSLAADTKLTKILNRMEVMILSADSTSPADPEEPDEIRRIPTDHITFIEEISCKNMKGYTVRFGKARMVDRAGHQKAVIVKKFQAMDACEDAARDAFDNEVEIRRDLLHASFARMLGVSIASRRTKIIVIEAGTIAAYDYLQNLPSLEYLLEHMRIWTGYSATNRWQAGYRFLGEHGGSWRGGCEGQAVAYGRIGENGWPVGGFRVADVRSILEALREEQLTDGNDGTGAGNASFEEHANRFQRMREAVRNWGEERTKENGRDLFYWLWWWSGPSEKERGTENSRSVGDIEWEDGNGWHPIPLVHHFPLADSPEYDINASQWRDGEWETIAGTQIGEFTRWSIDVVPAETVYLRMYVLSVRTYEIFDFFYGSALSLARDFGVDVRSLRLVSRAGFIAYASLAVFNELSFTVYYFAYPPYSDGSMPDPPGFWSLCFHPHCSDCRLHVDAA
;
A
#
# COMPACT_ATOMS: atom_id res chain seq x y z
N MET A 1 -18.90 -41.59 -10.57
CA MET A 1 -20.31 -41.96 -10.26
C MET A 1 -21.23 -40.82 -10.69
N PRO A 2 -22.33 -41.08 -11.42
CA PRO A 2 -23.33 -40.05 -11.69
C PRO A 2 -23.87 -39.49 -10.37
N LEU A 3 -24.08 -38.17 -10.30
CA LEU A 3 -24.68 -37.54 -9.13
C LEU A 3 -26.02 -38.22 -8.83
N SER A 4 -26.26 -38.52 -7.55
CA SER A 4 -27.58 -38.99 -7.15
C SER A 4 -28.60 -37.95 -7.60
N PRO A 5 -29.70 -38.34 -8.27
CA PRO A 5 -30.73 -37.40 -8.74
C PRO A 5 -31.25 -36.51 -7.61
N ASP A 6 -31.21 -37.01 -6.36
CA ASP A 6 -31.59 -36.26 -5.17
C ASP A 6 -30.65 -35.07 -4.87
N ILE A 7 -29.35 -35.20 -5.14
CA ILE A 7 -28.36 -34.13 -4.89
C ILE A 7 -28.54 -32.98 -5.89
N ASN A 8 -28.70 -33.29 -7.18
CA ASN A 8 -28.94 -32.27 -8.21
C ASN A 8 -30.25 -31.53 -7.99
N ALA A 9 -31.32 -32.24 -7.64
CA ALA A 9 -32.60 -31.62 -7.31
C ALA A 9 -32.48 -30.65 -6.13
N ASN A 10 -31.70 -31.01 -5.10
CA ASN A 10 -31.45 -30.16 -3.93
C ASN A 10 -30.62 -28.90 -4.28
N LEU A 11 -29.61 -29.03 -5.15
CA LEU A 11 -28.80 -27.90 -5.60
C LEU A 11 -29.62 -26.93 -6.46
N ILE A 12 -30.39 -27.44 -7.43
CA ILE A 12 -31.30 -26.61 -8.24
C ILE A 12 -32.32 -25.89 -7.35
N LYS A 13 -32.89 -26.59 -6.36
CA LYS A 13 -33.82 -25.98 -5.40
C LYS A 13 -33.14 -24.87 -4.59
N SER A 14 -31.90 -25.08 -4.16
CA SER A 14 -31.13 -24.07 -3.41
C SER A 14 -30.82 -22.84 -4.26
N LEU A 15 -30.42 -23.02 -5.52
CA LEU A 15 -30.17 -21.91 -6.45
C LEU A 15 -31.44 -21.15 -6.81
N LYS A 16 -32.59 -21.82 -6.93
CA LYS A 16 -33.89 -21.16 -7.11
C LYS A 16 -34.24 -20.25 -5.93
N VAL A 17 -33.89 -20.64 -4.70
CA VAL A 17 -34.05 -19.78 -3.52
C VAL A 17 -33.17 -18.53 -3.64
N VAL A 18 -31.88 -18.68 -3.97
CA VAL A 18 -30.97 -17.53 -4.19
C VAL A 18 -31.47 -16.62 -5.32
N GLN A 19 -32.00 -17.20 -6.39
CA GLN A 19 -32.59 -16.47 -7.51
C GLN A 19 -33.80 -15.63 -7.07
N SER A 20 -34.72 -16.22 -6.28
CA SER A 20 -35.87 -15.52 -5.73
C SER A 20 -35.47 -14.42 -4.72
N ILE A 21 -34.42 -14.63 -3.92
CA ILE A 21 -33.87 -13.59 -3.05
C ILE A 21 -33.36 -12.41 -3.91
N GLY A 22 -32.63 -12.70 -5.00
CA GLY A 22 -32.18 -11.68 -5.94
C GLY A 22 -33.32 -10.90 -6.62
N GLU A 23 -34.51 -11.50 -6.77
CA GLU A 23 -35.71 -10.81 -7.28
C GLU A 23 -36.34 -9.88 -6.24
N ALA A 24 -36.30 -10.26 -4.96
CA ALA A 24 -36.94 -9.53 -3.87
C ALA A 24 -36.13 -8.30 -3.40
N VAL A 25 -34.79 -8.31 -3.60
CA VAL A 25 -33.90 -7.23 -3.14
C VAL A 25 -33.74 -6.15 -4.21
N PRO A 26 -33.89 -4.85 -3.88
CA PRO A 26 -33.56 -3.75 -4.79
C PRO A 26 -32.09 -3.84 -5.25
N HIS A 27 -31.86 -3.89 -6.57
CA HIS A 27 -30.57 -4.15 -7.21
C HIS A 27 -30.03 -5.59 -7.05
N GLY A 28 -30.86 -6.56 -6.64
CA GLY A 28 -30.52 -7.99 -6.58
C GLY A 28 -30.43 -8.69 -7.94
N GLY A 29 -30.53 -7.95 -9.05
CA GLY A 29 -30.46 -8.49 -10.42
C GLY A 29 -29.18 -9.30 -10.70
N ILE A 30 -28.07 -8.99 -10.02
CA ILE A 30 -26.82 -9.76 -10.14
C ILE A 30 -26.95 -11.12 -9.45
N LEU A 31 -27.47 -11.18 -8.23
CA LEU A 31 -27.73 -12.44 -7.51
C LEU A 31 -28.67 -13.35 -8.31
N LYS A 32 -29.72 -12.75 -8.89
CA LYS A 32 -30.64 -13.44 -9.80
C LYS A 32 -29.94 -14.01 -11.03
N ALA A 33 -29.08 -13.22 -11.68
CA ALA A 33 -28.35 -13.64 -12.88
C ALA A 33 -27.37 -14.77 -12.58
N VAL A 34 -26.56 -14.64 -11.52
CA VAL A 34 -25.59 -15.65 -11.08
C VAL A 34 -26.26 -16.97 -10.73
N ALA A 35 -27.35 -16.93 -9.95
CA ALA A 35 -28.13 -18.13 -9.63
C ALA A 35 -28.76 -18.77 -10.88
N GLY A 36 -29.25 -17.95 -11.82
CA GLY A 36 -29.78 -18.41 -13.10
C GLY A 36 -28.75 -19.14 -13.97
N ILE A 37 -27.52 -18.62 -14.03
CA ILE A 37 -26.42 -19.27 -14.76
C ILE A 37 -26.04 -20.59 -14.08
N GLY A 38 -25.95 -20.62 -12.75
CA GLY A 38 -25.68 -21.85 -11.99
C GLY A 38 -26.72 -22.96 -12.25
N ILE A 39 -28.00 -22.61 -12.37
CA ILE A 39 -29.07 -23.56 -12.74
C ILE A 39 -28.84 -24.08 -14.16
N THR A 40 -28.49 -23.20 -15.10
CA THR A 40 -28.26 -23.57 -16.50
C THR A 40 -27.05 -24.50 -16.63
N ILE A 41 -25.98 -24.26 -15.87
CA ILE A 41 -24.79 -25.15 -15.84
C ILE A 41 -25.17 -26.56 -15.34
N LEU A 42 -25.97 -26.67 -14.27
CA LEU A 42 -26.46 -27.96 -13.76
C LEU A 42 -27.33 -28.70 -14.79
N GLU A 43 -28.29 -28.00 -15.41
CA GLU A 43 -29.16 -28.59 -16.43
C GLU A 43 -28.38 -29.03 -17.67
N THR A 44 -27.38 -28.25 -18.08
CA THR A 44 -26.52 -28.58 -19.22
C THR A 44 -25.67 -29.81 -18.91
N ALA A 45 -25.06 -29.89 -17.72
CA ALA A 45 -24.27 -31.05 -17.29
C ALA A 45 -25.10 -32.34 -17.21
N GLU A 46 -26.40 -32.27 -16.91
CA GLU A 46 -27.28 -33.44 -16.93
C GLU A 46 -27.58 -33.93 -18.37
N ARG A 47 -27.65 -32.99 -19.34
CA ARG A 47 -27.97 -33.28 -20.74
C ARG A 47 -26.75 -33.76 -21.56
N VAL A 48 -25.52 -33.57 -21.07
CA VAL A 48 -24.33 -34.00 -21.82
C VAL A 48 -24.28 -35.52 -22.00
N ARG A 49 -23.90 -35.97 -23.21
CA ARG A 49 -23.84 -37.41 -23.55
C ARG A 49 -22.49 -38.04 -23.20
N GLN A 50 -21.43 -37.24 -23.19
CA GLN A 50 -20.05 -37.63 -22.92
C GLN A 50 -19.51 -36.85 -21.71
N ASN A 51 -18.49 -37.36 -21.03
CA ASN A 51 -17.84 -36.71 -19.87
C ASN A 51 -18.81 -36.33 -18.74
N LYS A 52 -19.82 -37.19 -18.53
CA LYS A 52 -20.90 -36.93 -17.58
C LYS A 52 -20.40 -36.72 -16.16
N GLU A 53 -19.33 -37.39 -15.76
CA GLU A 53 -18.80 -37.31 -14.40
C GLU A 53 -18.04 -36.00 -14.17
N GLU A 54 -17.22 -35.60 -15.13
CA GLU A 54 -16.45 -34.35 -15.09
C GLU A 54 -17.36 -33.13 -15.20
N CYS A 55 -18.31 -33.12 -16.15
CA CYS A 55 -19.30 -32.06 -16.29
C CYS A 55 -20.18 -31.96 -15.03
N ALA A 56 -20.56 -33.09 -14.44
CA ALA A 56 -21.32 -33.11 -13.19
C ALA A 56 -20.51 -32.57 -12.00
N ASP A 57 -19.22 -32.88 -11.89
CA ASP A 57 -18.37 -32.34 -10.81
C ASP A 57 -18.20 -30.83 -10.91
N ILE A 58 -17.95 -30.30 -12.11
CA ILE A 58 -17.86 -28.85 -12.37
C ILE A 58 -19.17 -28.16 -11.99
N ALA A 59 -20.29 -28.68 -12.51
CA ALA A 59 -21.60 -28.08 -12.28
C ALA A 59 -22.01 -28.12 -10.80
N ARG A 60 -21.69 -29.22 -10.10
CA ARG A 60 -21.93 -29.35 -8.67
C ARG A 60 -21.14 -28.32 -7.88
N ARG A 61 -19.84 -28.20 -8.10
CA ARG A 61 -19.00 -27.23 -7.36
C ARG A 61 -19.45 -25.79 -7.62
N ALA A 62 -19.77 -25.46 -8.86
CA ALA A 62 -20.34 -24.14 -9.19
C ALA A 62 -21.64 -23.86 -8.44
N ALA A 63 -22.52 -24.85 -8.33
CA ALA A 63 -23.76 -24.72 -7.59
C ALA A 63 -23.55 -24.66 -6.06
N GLU A 64 -22.58 -25.40 -5.52
CA GLU A 64 -22.20 -25.36 -4.10
C GLU A 64 -21.63 -23.99 -3.73
N ASP A 65 -20.73 -23.43 -4.54
CA ASP A 65 -20.12 -22.12 -4.33
C ASP A 65 -21.17 -20.99 -4.39
N ILE A 66 -22.05 -21.01 -5.40
CA ILE A 66 -23.18 -20.06 -5.48
C ILE A 66 -24.15 -20.28 -4.31
N GLY A 67 -24.34 -21.54 -3.88
CA GLY A 67 -25.20 -21.93 -2.77
C GLY A 67 -24.75 -21.36 -1.41
N VAL A 68 -23.47 -21.00 -1.24
CA VAL A 68 -22.99 -20.28 -0.04
C VAL A 68 -23.74 -18.95 0.15
N LEU A 69 -24.19 -18.33 -0.93
CA LEU A 69 -25.00 -17.09 -0.87
C LEU A 69 -26.36 -17.30 -0.20
N LYS A 70 -26.84 -18.54 -0.11
CA LYS A 70 -28.06 -18.88 0.67
C LYS A 70 -27.85 -18.67 2.18
N ARG A 71 -26.61 -18.78 2.68
CA ARG A 71 -26.32 -18.53 4.12
C ARG A 71 -26.50 -17.07 4.52
N LEU A 72 -26.64 -16.16 3.56
CA LEU A 72 -27.09 -14.79 3.82
C LEU A 72 -28.52 -14.73 4.39
N ASP A 73 -29.31 -15.79 4.23
CA ASP A 73 -30.68 -15.95 4.74
C ASP A 73 -30.73 -16.78 6.05
N GLU A 74 -29.79 -17.73 6.24
CA GLU A 74 -29.86 -18.73 7.32
C GLU A 74 -29.04 -18.39 8.58
N ASP A 75 -27.89 -17.72 8.47
CA ASP A 75 -26.96 -17.50 9.60
C ASP A 75 -27.00 -16.07 10.17
N ASN A 76 -27.79 -15.19 9.57
CA ASN A 76 -28.24 -13.96 10.20
C ASN A 76 -29.75 -13.92 10.00
N GLU A 77 -30.53 -14.01 11.07
CA GLU A 77 -31.79 -13.31 11.07
C GLU A 77 -31.45 -11.88 10.63
N LEU A 78 -31.80 -11.51 9.39
CA LEU A 78 -31.87 -10.10 9.02
C LEU A 78 -32.69 -9.50 10.17
N SER A 79 -32.05 -8.69 11.03
CA SER A 79 -32.69 -8.31 12.29
C SER A 79 -34.10 -7.80 11.99
N GLU A 80 -35.08 -8.05 12.84
CA GLU A 80 -36.47 -7.60 12.61
C GLU A 80 -36.53 -6.11 12.22
N ASP A 81 -35.58 -5.28 12.69
CA ASP A 81 -35.38 -3.90 12.27
C ASP A 81 -35.07 -3.75 10.76
N LEU A 82 -34.16 -4.55 10.20
CA LEU A 82 -33.80 -4.51 8.79
C LEU A 82 -34.94 -5.03 7.89
N ILE A 83 -35.67 -6.06 8.33
CA ILE A 83 -36.88 -6.55 7.65
C ILE A 83 -37.97 -5.48 7.68
N GLU A 84 -38.28 -4.91 8.84
CA GLU A 84 -39.27 -3.83 8.99
C GLU A 84 -38.88 -2.57 8.21
N ARG A 85 -37.58 -2.27 8.07
CA ARG A 85 -37.06 -1.15 7.26
C ARG A 85 -37.18 -1.40 5.77
N LEU A 86 -36.97 -2.63 5.31
CA LEU A 86 -37.19 -3.02 3.91
C LEU A 86 -38.68 -3.05 3.56
N GLU A 87 -39.54 -3.51 4.48
CA GLU A 87 -41.00 -3.46 4.33
C GLU A 87 -41.54 -2.02 4.34
N ARG A 88 -40.98 -1.13 5.18
CA ARG A 88 -41.26 0.31 5.13
C ARG A 88 -40.87 0.91 3.78
N TYR A 89 -39.75 0.46 3.20
CA TYR A 89 -39.32 0.86 1.86
C TYR A 89 -40.32 0.41 0.76
N HIS A 90 -40.82 -0.83 0.85
CA HIS A 90 -41.84 -1.36 -0.06
C HIS A 90 -43.17 -0.60 0.05
N LYS A 91 -43.56 -0.20 1.27
CA LYS A 91 -44.76 0.64 1.52
C LYS A 91 -44.63 2.06 0.98
N VAL A 92 -43.44 2.67 1.07
CA VAL A 92 -43.20 4.04 0.57
C VAL A 92 -43.10 4.07 -0.96
N GLY A 93 -42.62 2.99 -1.59
CA GLY A 93 -42.54 2.85 -3.06
C GLY A 93 -43.88 2.59 -3.77
N SER A 94 -44.99 2.45 -3.04
CA SER A 94 -46.31 2.06 -3.60
C SER A 94 -47.29 3.22 -3.81
N PHE A 95 -46.89 4.48 -3.61
CA PHE A 95 -47.72 5.62 -4.01
C PHE A 95 -47.44 6.01 -5.46
N GLY A 96 -48.35 5.58 -6.35
CA GLY A 96 -48.43 6.07 -7.73
C GLY A 96 -48.93 7.53 -7.81
N PRO A 97 -49.05 8.08 -9.02
CA PRO A 97 -48.14 9.11 -9.51
C PRO A 97 -48.82 10.48 -9.60
N ASP A 98 -48.09 11.58 -9.35
CA ASP A 98 -48.31 12.79 -10.13
C ASP A 98 -47.16 13.82 -10.07
N LEU A 99 -46.92 14.42 -11.25
CA LEU A 99 -46.30 15.72 -11.58
C LEU A 99 -44.78 15.97 -11.38
N THR A 100 -44.11 15.84 -12.53
CA THR A 100 -43.09 16.76 -13.10
C THR A 100 -41.81 17.03 -12.32
N ARG A 101 -40.74 16.29 -12.65
CA ARG A 101 -39.35 16.76 -12.61
C ARG A 101 -38.49 16.03 -13.68
N PRO A 102 -37.37 16.64 -14.09
CA PRO A 102 -36.71 16.39 -15.37
C PRO A 102 -35.89 15.09 -15.36
N ASP A 103 -35.56 14.65 -16.57
CA ASP A 103 -34.97 13.36 -16.94
C ASP A 103 -33.93 12.81 -15.94
N PRO A 104 -34.04 11.53 -15.52
CA PRO A 104 -32.93 10.85 -14.88
C PRO A 104 -31.86 10.60 -15.93
N GLU A 105 -30.66 11.14 -15.71
CA GLU A 105 -29.46 10.71 -16.41
C GLU A 105 -29.39 9.17 -16.38
N PRO A 106 -29.14 8.51 -17.53
CA PRO A 106 -28.95 7.07 -17.53
C PRO A 106 -27.63 6.77 -16.81
N LEU A 107 -27.73 6.24 -15.59
CA LEU A 107 -26.65 5.53 -14.92
C LEU A 107 -26.08 4.51 -15.91
N LYS A 108 -24.87 4.79 -16.41
CA LYS A 108 -24.11 3.86 -17.24
C LYS A 108 -24.08 2.50 -16.54
N PRO A 109 -24.46 1.39 -17.20
CA PRO A 109 -24.37 0.07 -16.60
C PRO A 109 -22.91 -0.17 -16.21
N MET A 110 -22.68 -0.41 -14.92
CA MET A 110 -21.39 -0.75 -14.34
C MET A 110 -20.73 -1.85 -15.19
N ALA A 111 -19.57 -1.55 -15.77
CA ALA A 111 -18.70 -2.54 -16.44
C ALA A 111 -18.25 -3.70 -15.52
N ILE A 112 -18.62 -3.62 -14.23
CA ILE A 112 -18.21 -4.47 -13.12
C ILE A 112 -19.10 -5.71 -13.00
N SER A 113 -20.39 -5.65 -13.38
CA SER A 113 -21.27 -6.83 -13.40
C SER A 113 -20.95 -7.80 -14.56
N THR A 114 -20.29 -7.29 -15.60
CA THR A 114 -19.92 -8.05 -16.80
C THR A 114 -18.82 -9.08 -16.50
N LEU A 115 -17.94 -8.83 -15.52
CA LEU A 115 -16.78 -9.68 -15.25
C LEU A 115 -17.16 -11.01 -14.58
N GLY A 116 -18.03 -10.97 -13.55
CA GLY A 116 -18.48 -12.17 -12.83
C GLY A 116 -19.42 -13.05 -13.66
N CYS A 117 -20.36 -12.43 -14.39
CA CYS A 117 -21.22 -13.15 -15.34
C CYS A 117 -20.42 -13.73 -16.50
N GLY A 118 -19.42 -13.01 -17.02
CA GLY A 118 -18.58 -13.47 -18.12
C GLY A 118 -17.79 -14.74 -17.80
N ILE A 119 -17.31 -14.90 -16.57
CA ILE A 119 -16.59 -16.12 -16.16
C ILE A 119 -17.54 -17.31 -16.04
N LEU A 120 -18.75 -17.11 -15.49
CA LEU A 120 -19.77 -18.16 -15.42
C LEU A 120 -20.27 -18.58 -16.82
N GLU A 121 -20.40 -17.64 -17.75
CA GLU A 121 -20.68 -17.91 -19.16
C GLU A 121 -19.53 -18.68 -19.84
N GLU A 122 -18.28 -18.36 -19.53
CA GLU A 122 -17.12 -19.11 -20.03
C GLU A 122 -17.15 -20.56 -19.51
N VAL A 123 -17.44 -20.76 -18.22
CA VAL A 123 -17.60 -22.09 -17.62
C VAL A 123 -18.73 -22.85 -18.30
N LEU A 124 -19.88 -22.21 -18.56
CA LEU A 124 -21.00 -22.82 -19.28
C LEU A 124 -20.58 -23.28 -20.70
N GLN A 125 -19.94 -22.40 -21.47
CA GLN A 125 -19.45 -22.73 -22.82
C GLN A 125 -18.45 -23.89 -22.81
N ARG A 126 -17.61 -23.99 -21.78
CA ARG A 126 -16.66 -25.09 -21.62
C ARG A 126 -17.37 -26.41 -21.27
N VAL A 127 -18.37 -26.39 -20.39
CA VAL A 127 -19.19 -27.57 -20.09
C VAL A 127 -19.93 -28.08 -21.34
N GLU A 128 -20.47 -27.16 -22.16
CA GLU A 128 -21.11 -27.52 -23.44
C GLU A 128 -20.11 -28.15 -24.44
N ARG A 129 -18.90 -27.59 -24.52
CA ARG A 129 -17.82 -28.11 -25.37
C ARG A 129 -17.39 -29.52 -24.94
N LEU A 130 -17.13 -29.71 -23.65
CA LEU A 130 -16.77 -31.01 -23.08
C LEU A 130 -17.85 -32.06 -23.31
N GLY A 131 -19.13 -31.66 -23.35
CA GLY A 131 -20.26 -32.55 -23.64
C GLY A 131 -20.41 -32.97 -25.11
N THR A 132 -19.80 -32.24 -26.05
CA THR A 132 -19.97 -32.43 -27.50
C THR A 132 -18.74 -33.02 -28.20
N GLU A 133 -17.55 -32.94 -27.60
CA GLU A 133 -16.33 -33.53 -28.18
C GLU A 133 -16.40 -35.07 -28.29
N SER A 134 -15.88 -35.62 -29.38
CA SER A 134 -15.97 -37.06 -29.67
C SER A 134 -14.83 -37.86 -29.02
N ARG A 135 -15.21 -38.99 -28.41
CA ARG A 135 -14.36 -39.99 -27.73
C ARG A 135 -13.01 -40.34 -28.41
N TRP A 136 -12.88 -40.17 -29.73
CA TRP A 136 -11.64 -40.47 -30.47
C TRP A 136 -10.53 -39.41 -30.30
N LYS A 137 -10.87 -38.13 -30.08
CA LYS A 137 -9.86 -37.08 -29.79
C LYS A 137 -9.28 -37.20 -28.37
N GLN A 138 -9.91 -38.01 -27.52
CA GLN A 138 -9.70 -38.00 -26.07
C GLN A 138 -8.66 -39.01 -25.59
N THR A 139 -8.49 -40.15 -26.25
CA THR A 139 -7.49 -41.17 -25.87
C THR A 139 -6.05 -40.68 -26.00
N LEU A 140 -5.82 -39.59 -26.76
CA LEU A 140 -4.52 -38.93 -26.90
C LEU A 140 -4.33 -37.75 -25.91
N ARG A 141 -5.35 -37.40 -25.10
CA ARG A 141 -5.40 -36.15 -24.31
C ARG A 141 -6.13 -36.30 -22.95
N ALA A 142 -6.05 -37.45 -22.29
CA ALA A 142 -6.67 -37.61 -20.97
C ALA A 142 -6.16 -36.60 -19.92
N SER A 143 -4.91 -36.15 -20.02
CA SER A 143 -4.34 -35.07 -19.20
C SER A 143 -4.98 -33.70 -19.46
N SER A 144 -5.43 -33.44 -20.70
CA SER A 144 -6.02 -32.16 -21.12
C SER A 144 -7.37 -31.89 -20.44
N VAL A 145 -8.21 -32.92 -20.27
CA VAL A 145 -9.56 -32.73 -19.71
C VAL A 145 -9.51 -32.42 -18.21
N GLN A 146 -8.60 -33.07 -17.47
CA GLN A 146 -8.39 -32.76 -16.06
C GLN A 146 -7.78 -31.37 -15.85
N GLU A 147 -6.85 -30.98 -16.72
CA GLU A 147 -6.23 -29.64 -16.69
C GLU A 147 -7.24 -28.54 -17.04
N GLU A 148 -8.07 -28.75 -18.07
CA GLU A 148 -9.15 -27.83 -18.43
C GLU A 148 -10.22 -27.74 -17.33
N THR A 149 -10.55 -28.85 -16.68
CA THR A 149 -11.46 -28.88 -15.53
C THR A 149 -10.89 -28.08 -14.35
N LYS A 150 -9.59 -28.25 -14.06
CA LYS A 150 -8.90 -27.50 -13.01
C LYS A 150 -8.86 -26.00 -13.31
N ASP A 151 -8.51 -25.60 -14.54
CA ASP A 151 -8.52 -24.19 -14.96
C ASP A 151 -9.92 -23.57 -14.85
N CYS A 152 -10.99 -24.31 -15.19
CA CYS A 152 -12.37 -23.82 -14.97
C CYS A 152 -12.65 -23.55 -13.49
N LEU A 153 -12.25 -24.46 -12.60
CA LEU A 153 -12.50 -24.35 -11.17
C LEU A 153 -11.69 -23.22 -10.54
N ASP A 154 -10.42 -23.06 -10.94
CA ASP A 154 -9.57 -21.98 -10.46
C ASP A 154 -10.12 -20.61 -10.87
N ARG A 155 -10.59 -20.46 -12.12
CA ARG A 155 -11.26 -19.24 -12.60
C ARG A 155 -12.56 -18.94 -11.88
N LEU A 156 -13.37 -19.97 -11.63
CA LEU A 156 -14.63 -19.83 -10.92
C LEU A 156 -14.42 -19.35 -9.48
N ASN A 157 -13.45 -19.94 -8.78
CA ASN A 157 -13.09 -19.56 -7.41
C ASN A 157 -12.56 -18.12 -7.35
N GLU A 158 -11.74 -17.72 -8.31
CA GLU A 158 -11.24 -16.34 -8.42
C GLU A 158 -12.38 -15.34 -8.66
N ALA A 159 -13.31 -15.66 -9.57
CA ALA A 159 -14.48 -14.83 -9.82
C ALA A 159 -15.35 -14.66 -8.57
N PHE A 160 -15.55 -15.75 -7.82
CA PHE A 160 -16.34 -15.74 -6.59
C PHE A 160 -15.68 -14.90 -5.49
N ARG A 161 -14.36 -15.02 -5.31
CA ARG A 161 -13.58 -14.19 -4.36
C ARG A 161 -13.66 -12.71 -4.72
N MET A 162 -13.50 -12.39 -6.00
CA MET A 162 -13.61 -11.02 -6.50
C MET A 162 -15.01 -10.45 -6.25
N TYR A 163 -16.06 -11.23 -6.51
CA TYR A 163 -17.44 -10.85 -6.24
C TYR A 163 -17.69 -10.60 -4.75
N MET A 164 -17.28 -11.52 -3.86
CA MET A 164 -17.45 -11.37 -2.41
C MET A 164 -16.74 -10.13 -1.88
N PHE A 165 -15.53 -9.85 -2.39
CA PHE A 165 -14.78 -8.65 -2.02
C PHE A 165 -15.51 -7.37 -2.47
N GLN A 166 -15.95 -7.32 -3.73
CA GLN A 166 -16.66 -6.16 -4.28
C GLN A 166 -18.04 -5.94 -3.65
N PHE A 167 -18.78 -7.02 -3.37
CA PHE A 167 -20.04 -6.95 -2.65
C PHE A 167 -19.84 -6.37 -1.25
N SER A 168 -18.80 -6.84 -0.53
CA SER A 168 -18.46 -6.32 0.80
C SER A 168 -18.14 -4.82 0.75
N LEU A 169 -17.36 -4.38 -0.25
CA LEU A 169 -17.01 -2.97 -0.45
C LEU A 169 -18.24 -2.11 -0.78
N ALA A 170 -19.12 -2.60 -1.66
CA ALA A 170 -20.32 -1.89 -2.07
C ALA A 170 -21.35 -1.80 -0.94
N ALA A 171 -21.50 -2.88 -0.16
CA ALA A 171 -22.34 -2.91 1.03
C ALA A 171 -21.82 -1.94 2.10
N ASP A 172 -20.52 -1.92 2.36
CA ASP A 172 -19.88 -1.00 3.31
C ASP A 172 -20.02 0.46 2.88
N THR A 173 -19.80 0.75 1.58
CA THR A 173 -19.99 2.09 1.02
C THR A 173 -21.44 2.56 1.14
N LYS A 174 -22.41 1.68 0.87
CA LYS A 174 -23.84 2.00 1.00
C LYS A 174 -24.26 2.16 2.46
N LEU A 175 -23.81 1.28 3.35
CA LEU A 175 -24.04 1.38 4.79
C LEU A 175 -23.45 2.67 5.35
N THR A 176 -22.24 3.05 4.92
CA THR A 176 -21.62 4.32 5.28
C THR A 176 -22.42 5.51 4.76
N LYS A 177 -22.91 5.49 3.51
CA LYS A 177 -23.80 6.53 2.99
C LYS A 177 -25.13 6.62 3.74
N ILE A 178 -25.70 5.49 4.15
CA ILE A 178 -26.93 5.44 4.95
C ILE A 178 -26.68 5.95 6.37
N LEU A 179 -25.59 5.54 7.01
CA LEU A 179 -25.18 6.02 8.33
C LEU A 179 -24.95 7.53 8.29
N ASN A 180 -24.23 8.04 7.27
CA ASN A 180 -24.03 9.47 7.08
C ASN A 180 -25.36 10.20 6.84
N ARG A 181 -26.30 9.65 6.06
CA ARG A 181 -27.64 10.24 5.88
C ARG A 181 -28.50 10.19 7.14
N MET A 182 -28.45 9.10 7.90
CA MET A 182 -29.15 8.98 9.19
C MET A 182 -28.56 9.94 10.20
N GLU A 183 -27.24 10.05 10.28
CA GLU A 183 -26.56 11.00 11.14
C GLU A 183 -26.90 12.44 10.73
N VAL A 184 -26.94 12.76 9.43
CA VAL A 184 -27.43 14.06 8.94
C VAL A 184 -28.90 14.30 9.29
N MET A 185 -29.79 13.30 9.13
CA MET A 185 -31.21 13.44 9.47
C MET A 185 -31.43 13.63 10.98
N ILE A 186 -30.75 12.83 11.81
CA ILE A 186 -30.76 12.94 13.27
C ILE A 186 -30.23 14.31 13.70
N LEU A 187 -29.17 14.79 13.04
CA LEU A 187 -28.58 16.10 13.32
C LEU A 187 -29.39 17.28 12.78
N SER A 188 -30.20 17.08 11.73
CA SER A 188 -31.07 18.11 11.16
C SER A 188 -32.36 18.35 11.96
N ALA A 189 -32.78 17.35 12.75
CA ALA A 189 -33.96 17.47 13.60
C ALA A 189 -33.75 18.44 14.78
N ASP A 190 -32.50 18.62 15.22
CA ASP A 190 -32.16 19.45 16.39
C ASP A 190 -31.47 20.79 16.03
N SER A 191 -31.16 21.04 14.76
CA SER A 191 -30.49 22.29 14.34
C SER A 191 -31.48 23.32 13.78
N THR A 192 -31.88 24.30 14.58
CA THR A 192 -32.67 25.47 14.16
C THR A 192 -31.87 26.51 13.36
N SER A 193 -30.73 26.12 12.77
CA SER A 193 -29.96 26.99 11.88
C SER A 193 -30.18 26.54 10.44
N PRO A 194 -30.63 27.42 9.53
CA PRO A 194 -30.81 27.05 8.14
C PRO A 194 -29.45 26.70 7.54
N ALA A 195 -29.26 25.43 7.23
CA ALA A 195 -28.20 25.01 6.33
C ALA A 195 -28.50 25.65 4.96
N ASP A 196 -27.54 26.38 4.41
CA ASP A 196 -27.64 26.94 3.07
C ASP A 196 -27.78 25.76 2.07
N PRO A 197 -28.93 25.58 1.41
CA PRO A 197 -29.19 24.39 0.57
C PRO A 197 -28.30 24.32 -0.68
N GLU A 198 -27.52 25.36 -0.97
CA GLU A 198 -26.75 25.50 -2.21
C GLU A 198 -25.24 25.18 -2.08
N GLU A 199 -24.68 24.88 -0.89
CA GLU A 199 -23.28 24.44 -0.76
C GLU A 199 -23.18 22.89 -0.78
N PRO A 200 -22.72 22.26 -1.88
CA PRO A 200 -22.56 20.80 -1.98
C PRO A 200 -21.33 20.25 -1.22
N ASP A 201 -20.86 20.92 -0.17
CA ASP A 201 -19.62 20.54 0.52
C ASP A 201 -19.87 19.38 1.49
N GLU A 202 -19.48 18.17 1.05
CA GLU A 202 -19.39 16.96 1.88
C GLU A 202 -18.42 17.09 3.07
N ILE A 203 -17.60 18.15 3.11
CA ILE A 203 -16.59 18.37 4.15
C ILE A 203 -17.16 19.27 5.25
N ARG A 204 -17.27 18.70 6.46
CA ARG A 204 -17.77 19.41 7.64
C ARG A 204 -16.90 20.64 7.97
N ARG A 205 -17.52 21.84 7.95
CA ARG A 205 -16.92 23.06 8.51
C ARG A 205 -17.08 23.06 10.04
N ILE A 206 -15.97 23.24 10.75
CA ILE A 206 -15.89 23.29 12.21
C ILE A 206 -15.58 24.74 12.62
N PRO A 207 -16.45 25.39 13.40
CA PRO A 207 -16.17 26.73 13.91
C PRO A 207 -14.85 26.77 14.69
N THR A 208 -14.05 27.82 14.49
CA THR A 208 -12.72 27.89 15.13
C THR A 208 -12.79 27.98 16.65
N ASP A 209 -13.83 28.62 17.18
CA ASP A 209 -14.14 28.70 18.62
C ASP A 209 -14.51 27.34 19.23
N HIS A 210 -14.86 26.35 18.40
CA HIS A 210 -15.04 24.96 18.85
C HIS A 210 -13.71 24.19 18.98
N ILE A 211 -12.58 24.78 18.59
CA ILE A 211 -11.26 24.15 18.61
C ILE A 211 -10.37 24.86 19.64
N THR A 212 -10.03 24.15 20.71
CA THR A 212 -9.08 24.62 21.74
C THR A 212 -7.73 23.96 21.54
N PHE A 213 -6.73 24.72 21.12
CA PHE A 213 -5.35 24.25 20.99
C PHE A 213 -4.75 23.97 22.37
N ILE A 214 -4.06 22.84 22.51
CA ILE A 214 -3.42 22.42 23.76
C ILE A 214 -1.90 22.53 23.65
N GLU A 215 -1.30 21.88 22.66
CA GLU A 215 0.15 21.70 22.53
C GLU A 215 0.56 21.66 21.06
N GLU A 216 1.67 22.32 20.69
CA GLU A 216 2.27 22.20 19.36
C GLU A 216 3.20 20.97 19.34
N ILE A 217 3.01 20.09 18.36
CA ILE A 217 3.82 18.87 18.15
C ILE A 217 5.02 19.19 17.26
N SER A 218 4.78 19.89 16.15
CA SER A 218 5.82 20.25 15.20
C SER A 218 5.44 21.48 14.37
N CYS A 219 6.44 22.18 13.86
CA CYS A 219 6.29 23.35 13.00
C CYS A 219 7.30 23.27 11.85
N LYS A 220 6.81 23.29 10.61
CA LYS A 220 7.62 23.27 9.38
C LYS A 220 7.42 24.56 8.61
N ASN A 221 8.53 25.21 8.26
CA ASN A 221 8.52 26.43 7.45
C ASN A 221 8.62 26.03 5.98
N MET A 222 7.58 26.33 5.22
CA MET A 222 7.52 26.14 3.76
C MET A 222 7.71 27.49 3.06
N LYS A 223 7.97 27.45 1.75
CA LYS A 223 8.03 28.66 0.93
C LYS A 223 6.65 29.34 0.90
N GLY A 224 6.53 30.48 1.58
CA GLY A 224 5.31 31.30 1.65
C GLY A 224 4.35 30.99 2.81
N TYR A 225 4.54 29.89 3.54
CA TYR A 225 3.63 29.50 4.64
C TYR A 225 4.31 28.63 5.69
N THR A 226 3.66 28.48 6.85
CA THR A 226 4.08 27.54 7.91
C THR A 226 3.00 26.50 8.12
N VAL A 227 3.42 25.25 8.29
CA VAL A 227 2.54 24.13 8.65
C VAL A 227 2.85 23.75 10.09
N ARG A 228 1.82 23.78 10.94
CA ARG A 228 1.93 23.43 12.36
C ARG A 228 1.03 22.26 12.69
N PHE A 229 1.57 21.28 13.37
CA PHE A 229 0.82 20.17 13.94
C PHE A 229 0.64 20.40 15.43
N GLY A 230 -0.56 20.16 15.95
CA GLY A 230 -0.82 20.31 17.38
C GLY A 230 -1.89 19.36 17.90
N LYS A 231 -1.84 19.11 19.21
CA LYS A 231 -2.94 18.49 19.95
C LYS A 231 -3.97 19.57 20.27
N ALA A 232 -5.24 19.26 20.07
CA ALA A 232 -6.35 20.15 20.40
C ALA A 232 -7.54 19.37 20.98
N ARG A 233 -8.52 20.12 21.51
CA ARG A 233 -9.86 19.62 21.82
C ARG A 233 -10.85 20.26 20.88
N MET A 234 -11.77 19.47 20.36
CA MET A 234 -12.90 19.94 19.57
C MET A 234 -14.18 19.71 20.35
N VAL A 235 -15.08 20.70 20.37
CA VAL A 235 -16.46 20.51 20.83
C VAL A 235 -17.27 19.95 19.67
N ASP A 236 -17.76 18.72 19.81
CA ASP A 236 -18.61 18.10 18.81
C ASP A 236 -20.03 18.71 18.79
N ARG A 237 -20.90 18.23 17.89
CA ARG A 237 -22.27 18.78 17.77
C ARG A 237 -23.12 18.51 19.01
N ALA A 238 -22.78 17.49 19.79
CA ALA A 238 -23.46 17.16 21.03
C ALA A 238 -22.88 17.91 22.24
N GLY A 239 -21.92 18.83 22.02
CA GLY A 239 -21.27 19.60 23.08
C GLY A 239 -20.19 18.82 23.83
N HIS A 240 -19.86 17.60 23.41
CA HIS A 240 -18.79 16.83 24.06
C HIS A 240 -17.42 17.30 23.58
N GLN A 241 -16.47 17.35 24.51
CA GLN A 241 -15.08 17.58 24.15
C GLN A 241 -14.45 16.27 23.63
N LYS A 242 -13.98 16.29 22.39
CA LYS A 242 -13.22 15.22 21.76
C LYS A 242 -11.77 15.66 21.57
N ALA A 243 -10.82 14.80 21.91
CA ALA A 243 -9.41 15.04 21.55
C ALA A 243 -9.25 14.96 20.03
N VAL A 244 -8.47 15.87 19.45
CA VAL A 244 -8.19 15.93 18.00
C VAL A 244 -6.73 16.30 17.76
N ILE A 245 -6.23 15.95 16.58
CA ILE A 245 -4.99 16.51 16.03
C ILE A 245 -5.38 17.59 15.02
N VAL A 246 -4.65 18.70 15.00
CA VAL A 246 -4.89 19.81 14.09
C VAL A 246 -3.65 20.06 13.23
N LYS A 247 -3.83 20.12 11.91
CA LYS A 247 -2.82 20.57 10.95
C LYS A 247 -3.19 21.97 10.49
N LYS A 248 -2.46 22.97 10.96
CA LYS A 248 -2.71 24.40 10.72
C LYS A 248 -1.79 24.92 9.63
N PHE A 249 -2.36 25.48 8.58
CA PHE A 249 -1.68 26.17 7.48
C PHE A 249 -1.77 27.66 7.72
N GLN A 250 -0.63 28.32 7.88
CA GLN A 250 -0.54 29.75 8.16
C GLN A 250 0.34 30.45 7.12
N ALA A 251 -0.28 31.29 6.27
CA ALA A 251 0.43 32.11 5.28
C ALA A 251 1.34 33.14 5.99
N MET A 252 2.59 33.28 5.53
CA MET A 252 3.58 34.20 6.12
C MET A 252 3.57 35.59 5.50
N ASP A 253 3.19 35.71 4.24
CA ASP A 253 3.19 36.96 3.47
C ASP A 253 1.79 37.25 2.89
N ALA A 254 1.72 38.23 1.97
CA ALA A 254 0.50 38.52 1.22
C ALA A 254 0.21 37.49 0.10
N CYS A 255 1.13 36.54 -0.15
CA CYS A 255 0.94 35.48 -1.13
C CYS A 255 0.11 34.35 -0.51
N GLU A 256 -1.19 34.61 -0.34
CA GLU A 256 -2.15 33.69 0.27
C GLU A 256 -2.37 32.42 -0.56
N ASP A 257 -2.00 32.43 -1.84
CA ASP A 257 -2.34 31.39 -2.80
C ASP A 257 -1.58 30.08 -2.53
N ALA A 258 -0.27 30.13 -2.23
CA ALA A 258 0.49 28.91 -1.94
C ALA A 258 -0.02 28.15 -0.70
N ALA A 259 -0.38 28.87 0.37
CA ALA A 259 -0.94 28.27 1.58
C ALA A 259 -2.34 27.71 1.33
N ARG A 260 -3.12 28.39 0.47
CA ARG A 260 -4.47 27.99 0.09
C ARG A 260 -4.43 26.71 -0.73
N ASP A 261 -3.59 26.67 -1.77
CA ASP A 261 -3.42 25.52 -2.67
C ASP A 261 -2.90 24.30 -1.90
N ALA A 262 -1.90 24.48 -1.03
CA ALA A 262 -1.37 23.39 -0.19
C ALA A 262 -2.43 22.83 0.77
N PHE A 263 -3.26 23.69 1.35
CA PHE A 263 -4.38 23.26 2.20
C PHE A 263 -5.46 22.55 1.39
N ASP A 264 -5.86 23.09 0.24
CA ASP A 264 -6.95 22.54 -0.57
C ASP A 264 -6.54 21.17 -1.16
N ASN A 265 -5.28 21.03 -1.60
CA ASN A 265 -4.70 19.74 -2.02
C ASN A 265 -4.70 18.70 -0.88
N GLU A 266 -4.30 19.08 0.34
CA GLU A 266 -4.30 18.16 1.49
C GLU A 266 -5.72 17.73 1.88
N VAL A 267 -6.69 18.62 1.78
CA VAL A 267 -8.11 18.33 2.03
C VAL A 267 -8.65 17.36 1.00
N GLU A 268 -8.32 17.53 -0.28
CA GLU A 268 -8.70 16.63 -1.37
C GLU A 268 -8.12 15.22 -1.12
N ILE A 269 -6.81 15.11 -0.85
CA ILE A 269 -6.16 13.84 -0.54
C ILE A 269 -6.83 13.14 0.65
N ARG A 270 -7.15 13.88 1.72
CA ARG A 270 -7.76 13.31 2.94
C ARG A 270 -9.23 12.96 2.79
N ARG A 271 -9.95 13.61 1.88
CA ARG A 271 -11.34 13.28 1.57
C ARG A 271 -11.45 11.86 1.02
N ASP A 272 -10.47 11.45 0.22
CA ASP A 272 -10.45 10.14 -0.42
C ASP A 272 -9.90 9.04 0.50
N LEU A 273 -9.24 9.39 1.61
CA LEU A 273 -8.65 8.44 2.56
C LEU A 273 -9.64 7.91 3.60
N LEU A 274 -10.72 7.27 3.14
CA LEU A 274 -11.73 6.63 3.99
C LEU A 274 -11.38 5.18 4.37
N HIS A 275 -10.14 4.92 4.75
CA HIS A 275 -9.70 3.58 5.20
C HIS A 275 -9.39 3.57 6.70
N ALA A 276 -9.75 2.49 7.40
CA ALA A 276 -9.56 2.33 8.85
C ALA A 276 -8.10 2.37 9.33
N SER A 277 -7.15 2.45 8.41
CA SER A 277 -5.71 2.61 8.68
C SER A 277 -5.28 4.06 8.75
N PHE A 278 -6.02 4.98 8.14
CA PHE A 278 -5.71 6.41 8.14
C PHE A 278 -6.54 7.12 9.19
N ALA A 279 -5.95 8.14 9.82
CA ALA A 279 -6.70 9.02 10.68
C ALA A 279 -7.78 9.75 9.88
N ARG A 280 -9.03 9.54 10.27
CA ARG A 280 -10.18 10.18 9.62
C ARG A 280 -10.09 11.69 9.78
N MET A 281 -10.25 12.41 8.66
CA MET A 281 -10.52 13.85 8.68
C MET A 281 -11.91 14.09 9.26
N LEU A 282 -11.99 14.84 10.36
CA LEU A 282 -13.25 15.19 11.02
C LEU A 282 -13.90 16.43 10.41
N GLY A 283 -13.09 17.29 9.79
CA GLY A 283 -13.55 18.49 9.11
C GLY A 283 -12.43 19.52 8.95
N VAL A 284 -12.82 20.72 8.52
CA VAL A 284 -11.93 21.85 8.31
C VAL A 284 -12.42 23.09 9.06
N SER A 285 -11.50 23.97 9.46
CA SER A 285 -11.81 25.25 10.09
C SER A 285 -11.05 26.38 9.40
N ILE A 286 -11.75 27.45 9.05
CA ILE A 286 -11.16 28.64 8.44
C ILE A 286 -11.14 29.73 9.50
N ALA A 287 -10.04 29.82 10.24
CA ALA A 287 -9.88 30.79 11.32
C ALA A 287 -9.72 32.23 10.81
N SER A 288 -9.07 32.38 9.64
CA SER A 288 -8.97 33.64 8.91
C SER A 288 -8.59 33.37 7.46
N ARG A 289 -8.51 34.40 6.61
CA ARG A 289 -7.97 34.28 5.25
C ARG A 289 -6.56 33.67 5.21
N ARG A 290 -5.76 33.95 6.24
CA ARG A 290 -4.36 33.49 6.35
C ARG A 290 -4.20 32.21 7.17
N THR A 291 -5.27 31.68 7.74
CA THR A 291 -5.16 30.53 8.65
C THR A 291 -6.29 29.56 8.40
N LYS A 292 -5.92 28.40 7.83
CA LYS A 292 -6.80 27.27 7.61
C LYS A 292 -6.32 26.08 8.45
N ILE A 293 -7.25 25.27 8.95
CA ILE A 293 -6.96 24.17 9.88
C ILE A 293 -7.70 22.92 9.40
N ILE A 294 -6.99 21.80 9.33
CA ILE A 294 -7.58 20.47 9.12
C ILE A 294 -7.68 19.80 10.49
N VAL A 295 -8.86 19.30 10.84
CA VAL A 295 -9.13 18.62 12.11
C VAL A 295 -9.16 17.12 11.86
N ILE A 296 -8.30 16.39 12.57
CA ILE A 296 -8.04 14.97 12.40
C ILE A 296 -8.38 14.26 13.71
N GLU A 297 -8.95 13.06 13.63
CA GLU A 297 -9.29 12.27 14.81
C GLU A 297 -8.05 11.93 15.68
N ALA A 298 -8.11 12.23 16.99
CA ALA A 298 -7.07 11.80 17.93
C ALA A 298 -7.22 10.32 18.31
N GLY A 299 -6.17 9.76 18.91
CA GLY A 299 -5.98 8.31 19.02
C GLY A 299 -5.14 7.75 17.87
N THR A 300 -4.81 8.62 16.92
CA THR A 300 -3.79 8.42 15.91
C THR A 300 -2.53 9.13 16.42
N ILE A 301 -1.58 8.35 16.95
CA ILE A 301 -0.24 8.88 17.24
C ILE A 301 0.55 8.65 15.96
N ALA A 302 1.39 9.60 15.55
CA ALA A 302 2.38 9.30 14.52
C ALA A 302 3.11 8.03 14.97
N ALA A 303 3.10 6.97 14.15
CA ALA A 303 3.69 5.69 14.55
C ALA A 303 5.12 5.90 15.06
N TYR A 304 5.83 6.87 14.45
CA TYR A 304 7.10 7.41 14.89
C TYR A 304 7.12 7.84 16.37
N ASP A 305 6.32 8.83 16.78
CA ASP A 305 6.30 9.34 18.16
C ASP A 305 5.93 8.26 19.18
N TYR A 306 5.04 7.34 18.81
CA TYR A 306 4.71 6.21 19.68
C TYR A 306 5.91 5.29 19.86
N LEU A 307 6.54 4.91 18.76
CA LEU A 307 7.69 4.01 18.75
C LEU A 307 8.86 4.61 19.53
N GLN A 308 9.21 5.89 19.30
CA GLN A 308 10.35 6.56 19.96
C GLN A 308 10.27 6.55 21.50
N ASN A 309 9.07 6.44 22.07
CA ASN A 309 8.87 6.39 23.51
C ASN A 309 8.99 4.99 24.13
N LEU A 310 9.17 3.94 23.31
CA LEU A 310 9.26 2.57 23.80
C LEU A 310 10.71 2.17 24.14
N PRO A 311 10.92 1.37 25.20
CA PRO A 311 12.19 0.67 25.45
C PRO A 311 12.60 -0.18 24.24
N SER A 312 13.89 -0.36 23.96
CA SER A 312 14.37 -0.93 22.69
C SER A 312 13.70 -2.26 22.28
N LEU A 313 13.43 -3.18 23.22
CA LEU A 313 12.73 -4.44 22.90
C LEU A 313 11.25 -4.24 22.60
N GLU A 314 10.57 -3.38 23.37
CA GLU A 314 9.19 -3.02 23.10
C GLU A 314 9.08 -2.21 21.80
N TYR A 315 10.07 -1.35 21.51
CA TYR A 315 10.22 -0.64 20.23
C TYR A 315 10.24 -1.64 19.09
N LEU A 316 11.12 -2.64 19.08
CA LEU A 316 11.15 -3.60 17.97
C LEU A 316 9.88 -4.43 17.91
N LEU A 317 9.36 -4.91 19.04
CA LEU A 317 8.15 -5.73 19.03
C LEU A 317 6.95 -4.94 18.53
N GLU A 318 6.80 -3.68 18.96
CA GLU A 318 5.75 -2.79 18.49
C GLU A 318 6.01 -2.29 17.07
N HIS A 319 7.24 -2.01 16.70
CA HIS A 319 7.63 -1.67 15.34
C HIS A 319 7.26 -2.82 14.42
N MET A 320 7.72 -4.04 14.72
CA MET A 320 7.34 -5.26 14.02
C MET A 320 5.82 -5.45 14.03
N ARG A 321 5.12 -5.24 15.15
CA ARG A 321 3.66 -5.38 15.21
C ARG A 321 2.93 -4.38 14.30
N ILE A 322 3.37 -3.13 14.31
CA ILE A 322 2.88 -2.03 13.46
C ILE A 322 3.11 -2.38 12.00
N TRP A 323 4.35 -2.77 11.67
CA TRP A 323 4.81 -2.98 10.30
C TRP A 323 4.31 -4.28 9.68
N THR A 324 4.41 -5.39 10.42
CA THR A 324 4.08 -6.75 9.94
C THR A 324 2.62 -7.16 10.21
N GLY A 325 1.87 -6.37 10.97
CA GLY A 325 0.45 -6.63 11.21
C GLY A 325 0.20 -7.95 11.94
N TYR A 326 0.95 -8.24 13.01
CA TYR A 326 0.75 -9.47 13.81
C TYR A 326 -0.61 -9.54 14.53
N SER A 327 -1.37 -8.44 14.55
CA SER A 327 -2.77 -8.39 14.97
C SER A 327 -3.70 -8.59 13.77
N ALA A 328 -4.80 -9.32 13.96
CA ALA A 328 -5.76 -9.80 12.94
C ALA A 328 -6.33 -8.76 11.94
N THR A 329 -6.05 -7.46 12.11
CA THR A 329 -6.36 -6.44 11.13
C THR A 329 -5.07 -5.95 10.47
N ASN A 330 -4.90 -6.32 9.20
CA ASN A 330 -3.78 -6.09 8.30
C ASN A 330 -3.57 -4.59 7.93
N ARG A 331 -3.66 -3.67 8.90
CA ARG A 331 -3.91 -2.24 8.66
C ARG A 331 -2.80 -1.53 7.90
N TRP A 332 -1.53 -1.79 8.17
CA TRP A 332 -0.44 -1.13 7.43
C TRP A 332 -0.38 -1.57 5.98
N GLN A 333 -0.36 -2.88 5.70
CA GLN A 333 -0.40 -3.40 4.34
C GLN A 333 -1.68 -2.97 3.60
N ALA A 334 -2.82 -2.95 4.27
CA ALA A 334 -4.09 -2.49 3.69
C ALA A 334 -4.08 -0.98 3.42
N GLY A 335 -3.52 -0.16 4.31
CA GLY A 335 -3.35 1.27 4.10
C GLY A 335 -2.36 1.56 2.98
N TYR A 336 -1.23 0.85 2.95
CA TYR A 336 -0.26 0.93 1.86
C TYR A 336 -0.98 0.58 0.55
N ARG A 337 -1.66 -0.57 0.46
CA ARG A 337 -2.36 -1.02 -0.76
C ARG A 337 -3.43 -0.03 -1.19
N PHE A 338 -4.19 0.49 -0.24
CA PHE A 338 -5.19 1.53 -0.48
C PHE A 338 -4.57 2.75 -1.15
N LEU A 339 -3.41 3.24 -0.67
CA LEU A 339 -2.72 4.36 -1.32
C LEU A 339 -2.35 4.02 -2.77
N GLY A 340 -1.73 2.85 -3.02
CA GLY A 340 -1.39 2.42 -4.37
C GLY A 340 -2.60 2.33 -5.30
N GLU A 341 -3.72 1.79 -4.83
CA GLU A 341 -4.99 1.69 -5.58
C GLU A 341 -5.61 3.06 -5.92
N HIS A 342 -5.31 4.10 -5.14
CA HIS A 342 -5.84 5.46 -5.33
C HIS A 342 -4.81 6.43 -5.93
N GLY A 343 -3.71 5.91 -6.51
CA GLY A 343 -2.64 6.74 -7.07
C GLY A 343 -1.87 7.57 -6.03
N GLY A 344 -2.09 7.29 -4.75
CA GLY A 344 -1.39 7.90 -3.64
C GLY A 344 -0.01 7.27 -3.44
N SER A 345 0.95 8.11 -3.06
CA SER A 345 2.27 7.67 -2.59
C SER A 345 2.44 8.13 -1.16
N TRP A 346 3.08 7.31 -0.33
CA TRP A 346 3.49 7.71 1.02
C TRP A 346 4.36 8.98 1.01
N ARG A 347 5.05 9.26 -0.11
CA ARG A 347 5.88 10.46 -0.33
C ARG A 347 5.13 11.68 -0.86
N GLY A 348 3.96 11.49 -1.48
CA GLY A 348 3.23 12.55 -2.20
C GLY A 348 2.46 13.52 -1.30
N GLY A 349 3.01 13.91 -0.15
CA GLY A 349 2.33 14.76 0.85
C GLY A 349 1.64 14.00 1.99
N CYS A 350 1.78 12.67 2.04
CA CYS A 350 1.24 11.85 3.14
C CYS A 350 2.16 11.77 4.37
N GLU A 351 3.32 12.44 4.37
CA GLU A 351 4.34 12.44 5.44
C GLU A 351 3.85 12.94 6.82
N GLY A 352 2.60 13.43 6.91
CA GLY A 352 1.91 13.79 8.16
C GLY A 352 0.61 13.03 8.40
N GLN A 353 0.39 11.88 7.75
CA GLN A 353 -0.81 11.08 7.97
C GLN A 353 -0.64 10.16 9.17
N ALA A 354 -1.28 10.55 10.28
CA ALA A 354 -1.34 9.73 11.48
C ALA A 354 -2.10 8.43 11.18
N VAL A 355 -1.55 7.29 11.62
CA VAL A 355 -2.16 5.97 11.46
C VAL A 355 -3.14 5.72 12.60
N ALA A 356 -4.33 5.22 12.29
CA ALA A 356 -5.36 4.96 13.30
C ALA A 356 -5.03 3.75 14.18
N TYR A 357 -4.72 4.02 15.46
CA TYR A 357 -4.48 3.00 16.46
C TYR A 357 -5.74 2.76 17.31
N GLY A 358 -6.21 1.51 17.35
CA GLY A 358 -7.28 1.10 18.26
C GLY A 358 -6.75 0.91 19.69
N ARG A 359 -7.54 1.28 20.71
CA ARG A 359 -7.27 0.96 22.13
C ARG A 359 -7.19 -0.56 22.33
N ILE A 360 -6.20 -0.98 23.12
CA ILE A 360 -5.93 -2.37 23.52
C ILE A 360 -6.92 -2.81 24.60
N GLY A 361 -7.53 -3.98 24.42
CA GLY A 361 -8.12 -4.77 25.49
C GLY A 361 -7.05 -5.68 26.12
N GLU A 362 -7.09 -5.84 27.44
CA GLU A 362 -6.07 -6.39 28.34
C GLU A 362 -5.76 -7.90 28.19
N ASN A 363 -5.63 -8.44 26.98
CA ASN A 363 -5.27 -9.85 26.77
C ASN A 363 -3.87 -9.98 26.16
N GLY A 364 -2.84 -9.77 27.00
CA GLY A 364 -1.45 -10.00 26.64
C GLY A 364 -1.14 -11.49 26.45
N TRP A 365 -0.66 -11.87 25.27
CA TRP A 365 -0.08 -13.19 25.01
C TRP A 365 1.43 -13.17 25.28
N PRO A 366 1.99 -14.12 26.04
CA PRO A 366 3.42 -14.16 26.30
C PRO A 366 4.18 -14.78 25.12
N VAL A 367 4.93 -13.96 24.38
CA VAL A 367 5.94 -14.46 23.43
C VAL A 367 7.19 -14.87 24.22
N GLY A 368 7.20 -16.10 24.72
CA GLY A 368 8.35 -16.70 25.38
C GLY A 368 9.34 -17.30 24.37
N GLY A 369 10.59 -16.84 24.35
CA GLY A 369 11.65 -17.58 23.67
C GLY A 369 12.95 -16.88 23.27
N PHE A 370 13.07 -15.55 23.40
CA PHE A 370 14.35 -14.88 23.17
C PHE A 370 15.02 -14.55 24.50
N ARG A 371 16.30 -14.91 24.67
CA ARG A 371 17.08 -14.39 25.81
C ARG A 371 17.25 -12.88 25.61
N VAL A 372 16.80 -12.11 26.60
CA VAL A 372 16.73 -10.64 26.61
C VAL A 372 18.08 -9.96 26.29
N ALA A 373 19.20 -10.64 26.53
CA ALA A 373 20.54 -10.09 26.34
C ALA A 373 21.03 -10.05 24.87
N ASP A 374 20.62 -11.00 24.03
CA ASP A 374 21.10 -11.10 22.64
C ASP A 374 20.32 -10.16 21.70
N VAL A 375 19.04 -9.93 22.01
CA VAL A 375 18.19 -8.99 21.26
C VAL A 375 18.59 -7.55 21.60
N ARG A 376 18.94 -7.25 22.87
CA ARG A 376 19.25 -5.87 23.32
C ARG A 376 20.32 -5.16 22.47
N SER A 377 21.36 -5.85 22.02
CA SER A 377 22.42 -5.24 21.20
C SER A 377 21.97 -4.92 19.77
N ILE A 378 21.14 -5.79 19.16
CA ILE A 378 20.53 -5.54 17.84
C ILE A 378 19.52 -4.38 17.95
N LEU A 379 18.87 -4.26 19.11
CA LEU A 379 17.87 -3.23 19.42
C LEU A 379 18.46 -1.86 19.76
N GLU A 380 19.66 -1.83 20.35
CA GLU A 380 20.40 -0.58 20.60
C GLU A 380 20.90 0.00 19.27
N ALA A 381 21.37 -0.84 18.34
CA ALA A 381 21.72 -0.42 16.97
C ALA A 381 20.52 0.11 16.17
N LEU A 382 19.36 -0.57 16.26
CA LEU A 382 18.09 -0.12 15.67
C LEU A 382 17.57 1.22 16.24
N ARG A 383 18.04 1.63 17.42
CA ARG A 383 17.63 2.86 18.12
C ARG A 383 18.55 4.04 17.80
N GLU A 384 19.83 3.79 17.51
CA GLU A 384 20.82 4.81 17.17
C GLU A 384 20.70 5.28 15.71
N GLU A 385 20.27 4.41 14.80
CA GLU A 385 19.92 4.82 13.42
C GLU A 385 18.48 5.34 13.34
N GLN A 386 18.35 6.61 13.71
CA GLN A 386 17.15 7.40 13.48
C GLN A 386 16.76 7.36 12.00
N LEU A 387 15.46 7.16 11.71
CA LEU A 387 14.82 7.74 10.54
C LEU A 387 14.99 9.27 10.67
N THR A 388 16.14 9.77 10.21
CA THR A 388 16.39 11.20 10.11
C THR A 388 15.41 11.71 9.06
N ASP A 389 14.65 12.75 9.38
CA ASP A 389 13.73 13.43 8.46
C ASP A 389 14.47 13.67 7.12
N GLY A 390 14.02 13.00 6.05
CA GLY A 390 14.63 13.09 4.71
C GLY A 390 15.80 12.15 4.35
N ASN A 391 16.13 11.09 5.13
CA ASN A 391 17.24 10.16 4.81
C ASN A 391 16.82 8.77 4.31
N ASP A 392 15.63 8.64 3.72
CA ASP A 392 15.10 7.39 3.13
C ASP A 392 15.70 7.04 1.75
N GLY A 393 16.97 7.39 1.52
CA GLY A 393 17.58 7.38 0.18
C GLY A 393 17.70 6.01 -0.50
N THR A 394 17.64 4.90 0.25
CA THR A 394 17.88 3.55 -0.31
C THR A 394 16.62 2.74 -0.63
N GLY A 395 15.44 3.15 -0.15
CA GLY A 395 14.16 2.47 -0.46
C GLY A 395 13.35 3.18 -1.54
N ALA A 396 13.87 4.30 -2.06
CA ALA A 396 13.10 5.43 -2.53
C ALA A 396 12.58 5.38 -3.96
N GLY A 397 13.35 4.81 -4.89
CA GLY A 397 13.10 4.99 -6.32
C GLY A 397 13.13 3.71 -7.15
N ASN A 398 13.79 2.66 -6.67
CA ASN A 398 14.02 1.46 -7.48
C ASN A 398 13.01 0.34 -7.31
N ALA A 399 12.28 0.32 -6.20
CA ALA A 399 11.29 -0.71 -5.94
C ALA A 399 9.89 -0.14 -6.10
N SER A 400 9.06 -0.84 -6.88
CA SER A 400 7.66 -0.44 -7.02
C SER A 400 6.92 -0.58 -5.68
N PHE A 401 5.76 0.06 -5.60
CA PHE A 401 4.84 -0.11 -4.49
C PHE A 401 4.57 -1.60 -4.18
N GLU A 402 4.31 -2.39 -5.23
CA GLU A 402 4.04 -3.83 -5.16
C GLU A 402 5.27 -4.61 -4.69
N GLU A 403 6.46 -4.20 -5.11
CA GLU A 403 7.70 -4.84 -4.68
C GLU A 403 7.92 -4.67 -3.18
N HIS A 404 7.74 -3.44 -2.68
CA HIS A 404 7.77 -3.21 -1.24
C HIS A 404 6.71 -4.06 -0.55
N ALA A 405 5.44 -3.99 -0.96
CA ALA A 405 4.34 -4.79 -0.41
C ALA A 405 4.64 -6.29 -0.36
N ASN A 406 5.34 -6.83 -1.38
CA ASN A 406 5.79 -8.23 -1.41
C ASN A 406 6.92 -8.49 -0.41
N ARG A 407 7.91 -7.59 -0.28
CA ARG A 407 8.96 -7.68 0.75
C ARG A 407 8.36 -7.72 2.16
N PHE A 408 7.38 -6.86 2.45
CA PHE A 408 6.62 -6.91 3.71
C PHE A 408 5.94 -8.27 3.94
N GLN A 409 5.29 -8.80 2.91
CA GLN A 409 4.58 -10.07 2.99
C GLN A 409 5.53 -11.23 3.29
N ARG A 410 6.68 -11.29 2.58
CA ARG A 410 7.71 -12.31 2.82
C ARG A 410 8.29 -12.22 4.22
N MET A 411 8.53 -11.03 4.72
CA MET A 411 8.98 -10.82 6.09
C MET A 411 7.96 -11.38 7.11
N ARG A 412 6.68 -11.08 6.93
CA ARG A 412 5.62 -11.64 7.79
C ARG A 412 5.62 -13.17 7.73
N GLU A 413 5.78 -13.74 6.55
CA GLU A 413 5.89 -15.18 6.37
C GLU A 413 7.11 -15.74 7.08
N ALA A 414 8.27 -15.07 7.04
CA ALA A 414 9.48 -15.48 7.74
C ALA A 414 9.29 -15.51 9.27
N VAL A 415 8.67 -14.46 9.84
CA VAL A 415 8.35 -14.42 11.29
C VAL A 415 7.35 -15.53 11.65
N ARG A 416 6.32 -15.74 10.82
CA ARG A 416 5.32 -16.81 11.01
C ARG A 416 5.97 -18.18 10.97
N ASN A 417 6.75 -18.47 9.93
CA ASN A 417 7.44 -19.74 9.74
C ASN A 417 8.39 -20.03 10.92
N TRP A 418 9.14 -19.03 11.40
CA TRP A 418 9.96 -19.17 12.60
C TRP A 418 9.15 -19.43 13.87
N GLY A 419 7.98 -18.79 14.00
CA GLY A 419 7.05 -19.00 15.10
C GLY A 419 6.44 -20.41 15.11
N GLU A 420 6.14 -20.95 13.93
CA GLU A 420 5.58 -22.30 13.73
C GLU A 420 6.65 -23.38 13.87
N GLU A 421 7.82 -23.19 13.26
CA GLU A 421 8.90 -24.17 13.23
C GLU A 421 10.27 -23.47 13.35
N ARG A 422 10.98 -23.73 14.46
CA ARG A 422 12.28 -23.11 14.76
C ARG A 422 13.44 -23.85 14.09
N THR A 423 13.39 -23.99 12.77
CA THR A 423 14.47 -24.60 11.97
C THR A 423 15.59 -23.61 11.70
N LYS A 424 16.79 -24.11 11.35
CA LYS A 424 17.93 -23.26 10.98
C LYS A 424 17.60 -22.40 9.75
N GLU A 425 16.86 -22.98 8.81
CA GLU A 425 16.41 -22.35 7.57
C GLU A 425 15.46 -21.19 7.85
N ASN A 426 14.43 -21.40 8.70
CA ASN A 426 13.48 -20.34 9.08
C ASN A 426 14.16 -19.24 9.90
N GLY A 427 15.11 -19.61 10.76
CA GLY A 427 15.92 -18.64 11.52
C GLY A 427 16.78 -17.77 10.60
N ARG A 428 17.37 -18.37 9.56
CA ARG A 428 18.16 -17.64 8.56
C ARG A 428 17.30 -16.71 7.71
N ASP A 429 16.12 -17.16 7.28
CA ASP A 429 15.17 -16.33 6.54
C ASP A 429 14.69 -15.14 7.39
N LEU A 430 14.25 -15.39 8.63
CA LEU A 430 13.88 -14.32 9.57
C LEU A 430 15.04 -13.33 9.79
N PHE A 431 16.25 -13.82 9.99
CA PHE A 431 17.41 -12.96 10.21
C PHE A 431 17.79 -12.14 8.97
N TYR A 432 17.66 -12.72 7.78
CA TYR A 432 17.84 -12.02 6.52
C TYR A 432 16.90 -10.81 6.41
N TRP A 433 15.63 -11.00 6.77
CA TRP A 433 14.67 -9.90 6.84
C TRP A 433 15.03 -8.91 7.96
N LEU A 434 15.31 -9.36 9.18
CA LEU A 434 15.70 -8.44 10.27
C LEU A 434 16.95 -7.62 9.96
N TRP A 435 17.91 -8.18 9.21
CA TRP A 435 19.09 -7.47 8.73
C TRP A 435 18.76 -6.38 7.73
N TRP A 436 17.83 -6.63 6.80
CA TRP A 436 17.34 -5.57 5.91
C TRP A 436 16.80 -4.36 6.71
N TRP A 437 16.31 -4.63 7.92
CA TRP A 437 15.68 -3.69 8.83
C TRP A 437 16.61 -3.07 9.85
N SER A 438 17.84 -3.57 10.03
CA SER A 438 18.77 -3.08 11.07
C SER A 438 19.35 -1.69 10.79
N GLY A 439 18.68 -0.90 9.94
CA GLY A 439 19.12 0.40 9.49
C GLY A 439 20.28 0.32 8.48
N PRO A 440 20.45 1.34 7.63
CA PRO A 440 21.64 1.44 6.80
C PRO A 440 22.87 1.68 7.67
N SER A 441 23.66 0.61 7.86
CA SER A 441 25.04 0.62 8.37
C SER A 441 25.74 1.97 8.23
N GLU A 442 26.39 2.43 9.31
CA GLU A 442 27.25 3.62 9.35
C GLU A 442 27.83 4.00 7.98
N LYS A 443 27.34 5.12 7.44
CA LYS A 443 27.81 5.63 6.15
C LYS A 443 29.08 6.42 6.39
N GLU A 444 30.22 5.81 6.07
CA GLU A 444 31.48 6.54 6.05
C GLU A 444 31.73 7.16 4.67
N ARG A 445 32.21 8.40 4.68
CA ARG A 445 32.67 9.05 3.44
C ARG A 445 33.98 8.39 3.03
N GLY A 446 34.02 7.90 1.80
CA GLY A 446 35.24 7.29 1.26
C GLY A 446 36.44 8.24 1.34
N THR A 447 37.58 7.71 1.79
CA THR A 447 38.90 8.33 1.72
C THR A 447 39.79 7.57 0.71
N GLU A 448 41.03 7.98 0.48
CA GLU A 448 41.98 7.17 -0.32
C GLU A 448 42.17 5.75 0.25
N ASN A 449 41.87 5.56 1.54
CA ASN A 449 41.89 4.27 2.23
C ASN A 449 40.47 3.68 2.38
N SER A 450 39.56 3.98 1.44
CA SER A 450 38.21 3.41 1.45
C SER A 450 38.26 1.89 1.35
N ARG A 451 37.42 1.25 2.14
CA ARG A 451 37.27 -0.20 2.18
C ARG A 451 36.59 -0.71 0.92
N SER A 452 36.93 -1.91 0.51
CA SER A 452 36.27 -2.58 -0.59
C SER A 452 35.01 -3.30 -0.10
N VAL A 453 34.02 -3.43 -0.98
CA VAL A 453 32.85 -4.27 -0.70
C VAL A 453 33.32 -5.68 -0.37
N GLY A 454 32.75 -6.27 0.68
CA GLY A 454 33.10 -7.62 1.12
C GLY A 454 34.22 -7.69 2.16
N ASP A 455 34.92 -6.58 2.45
CA ASP A 455 35.90 -6.53 3.53
C ASP A 455 35.20 -6.78 4.88
N ILE A 456 35.83 -7.61 5.71
CA ILE A 456 35.40 -7.87 7.09
C ILE A 456 36.39 -7.19 8.02
N GLU A 457 35.89 -6.37 8.93
CA GLU A 457 36.72 -5.55 9.81
C GLU A 457 36.16 -5.55 11.22
N TRP A 458 36.95 -5.05 12.18
CA TRP A 458 36.44 -4.68 13.48
C TRP A 458 36.77 -3.23 13.83
N GLU A 459 35.87 -2.62 14.59
CA GLU A 459 35.99 -1.27 15.11
C GLU A 459 36.64 -1.30 16.50
N ASP A 460 37.75 -0.58 16.69
CA ASP A 460 38.40 -0.37 17.99
C ASP A 460 38.56 1.14 18.25
N GLY A 461 37.60 1.71 18.97
CA GLY A 461 37.53 3.16 19.20
C GLY A 461 37.28 3.92 17.90
N ASN A 462 38.26 4.70 17.44
CA ASN A 462 38.16 5.47 16.18
C ASN A 462 38.84 4.77 14.99
N GLY A 463 39.34 3.55 15.19
CA GLY A 463 40.14 2.81 14.22
C GLY A 463 39.39 1.61 13.68
N TRP A 464 39.62 1.33 12.40
CA TRP A 464 39.12 0.16 11.73
C TRP A 464 40.27 -0.78 11.40
N HIS A 465 40.07 -2.06 11.64
CA HIS A 465 41.11 -3.06 11.48
C HIS A 465 40.62 -4.19 10.56
N PRO A 466 41.25 -4.38 9.39
CA PRO A 466 40.82 -5.41 8.46
C PRO A 466 41.19 -6.81 8.97
N ILE A 467 40.27 -7.74 8.79
CA ILE A 467 40.51 -9.17 8.98
C ILE A 467 41.06 -9.74 7.67
N PRO A 468 42.34 -10.16 7.61
CA PRO A 468 42.91 -10.70 6.38
C PRO A 468 42.25 -12.05 6.06
N LEU A 469 41.40 -12.05 5.03
CA LEU A 469 40.78 -13.28 4.52
C LEU A 469 41.73 -13.94 3.53
N VAL A 470 42.03 -15.22 3.77
CA VAL A 470 42.82 -16.04 2.82
C VAL A 470 42.02 -16.34 1.55
N HIS A 471 40.69 -16.38 1.66
CA HIS A 471 39.79 -16.60 0.54
C HIS A 471 39.28 -15.27 -0.01
N HIS A 472 39.49 -15.05 -1.30
CA HIS A 472 38.84 -13.96 -2.03
C HIS A 472 37.46 -14.42 -2.44
N PHE A 473 36.44 -13.79 -1.88
CA PHE A 473 35.06 -13.99 -2.31
C PHE A 473 34.85 -13.23 -3.61
N PRO A 474 34.18 -13.83 -4.60
CA PRO A 474 33.78 -13.07 -5.78
C PRO A 474 32.88 -11.92 -5.31
N LEU A 475 33.20 -10.72 -5.78
CA LEU A 475 32.27 -9.61 -5.76
C LEU A 475 31.21 -9.88 -6.83
N ALA A 476 30.06 -9.22 -6.74
CA ALA A 476 29.00 -9.41 -7.72
C ALA A 476 29.57 -9.16 -9.13
N ASP A 477 29.42 -10.13 -10.04
CA ASP A 477 30.03 -10.14 -11.38
C ASP A 477 29.72 -8.87 -12.19
N SER A 478 28.59 -8.24 -11.87
CA SER A 478 28.24 -6.90 -12.28
C SER A 478 27.82 -6.12 -11.04
N PRO A 479 28.44 -4.97 -10.72
CA PRO A 479 27.89 -4.04 -9.74
C PRO A 479 26.39 -3.81 -9.99
N GLU A 480 25.57 -4.10 -8.98
CA GLU A 480 24.14 -3.80 -9.00
C GLU A 480 23.93 -2.29 -8.84
N TYR A 481 23.99 -1.60 -9.96
CA TYR A 481 23.86 -0.15 -10.01
C TYR A 481 22.44 0.30 -9.71
N ASP A 482 22.21 0.65 -8.45
CA ASP A 482 20.99 1.33 -8.03
C ASP A 482 21.12 2.84 -8.28
N ILE A 483 20.72 3.30 -9.48
CA ILE A 483 20.73 4.73 -9.82
C ILE A 483 19.40 5.38 -9.42
N ASN A 484 19.33 5.87 -8.19
CA ASN A 484 18.26 6.77 -7.77
C ASN A 484 18.67 8.22 -8.03
N ALA A 485 17.77 9.04 -8.59
CA ALA A 485 17.94 10.49 -8.59
C ALA A 485 16.96 11.13 -7.61
N SER A 486 17.39 12.18 -6.95
CA SER A 486 16.49 13.04 -6.17
C SER A 486 16.74 14.50 -6.53
N GLN A 487 15.66 15.28 -6.66
CA GLN A 487 15.65 16.72 -6.85
C GLN A 487 15.45 17.43 -5.52
N TRP A 488 16.24 18.47 -5.27
CA TRP A 488 16.01 19.35 -4.13
C TRP A 488 14.97 20.42 -4.49
N ARG A 489 13.80 20.41 -3.85
CA ARG A 489 12.71 21.38 -4.05
C ARG A 489 12.15 21.81 -2.70
N ASP A 490 12.02 23.13 -2.51
CA ASP A 490 11.45 23.73 -1.30
C ASP A 490 12.05 23.28 0.05
N GLY A 491 13.33 22.91 0.05
CA GLY A 491 14.03 22.46 1.25
C GLY A 491 13.97 20.94 1.49
N GLU A 492 13.44 20.18 0.54
CA GLU A 492 13.27 18.73 0.64
C GLU A 492 13.88 18.02 -0.57
N TRP A 493 14.35 16.78 -0.37
CA TRP A 493 14.76 15.90 -1.47
C TRP A 493 13.56 15.09 -1.97
N GLU A 494 13.08 15.38 -3.16
CA GLU A 494 12.07 14.61 -3.87
C GLU A 494 12.74 13.56 -4.77
N THR A 495 12.41 12.28 -4.62
CA THR A 495 12.97 11.24 -5.51
C THR A 495 12.27 11.26 -6.86
N ILE A 496 13.05 11.25 -7.95
CA ILE A 496 12.54 11.26 -9.31
C ILE A 496 12.73 9.88 -9.93
N ALA A 497 11.68 9.34 -10.52
CA ALA A 497 11.74 8.07 -11.23
C ALA A 497 12.57 8.19 -12.52
N GLY A 498 13.54 7.28 -12.69
CA GLY A 498 14.31 7.14 -13.92
C GLY A 498 13.60 6.25 -14.94
N THR A 499 13.79 6.52 -16.22
CA THR A 499 13.36 5.65 -17.33
C THR A 499 14.59 5.13 -18.07
N GLN A 500 14.72 3.81 -18.24
CA GLN A 500 15.80 3.24 -19.04
C GLN A 500 15.56 3.49 -20.54
N ILE A 501 16.54 4.06 -21.24
CA ILE A 501 16.50 4.34 -22.69
C ILE A 501 17.82 3.89 -23.32
N GLY A 502 17.81 2.70 -23.89
CA GLY A 502 19.03 2.05 -24.37
C GLY A 502 19.99 1.83 -23.20
N GLU A 503 21.21 2.34 -23.34
CA GLU A 503 22.26 2.26 -22.31
C GLU A 503 22.16 3.34 -21.22
N PHE A 504 21.27 4.33 -21.39
CA PHE A 504 21.13 5.46 -20.47
C PHE A 504 19.96 5.29 -19.52
N THR A 505 20.09 5.87 -18.33
CA THR A 505 18.94 6.15 -17.45
C THR A 505 18.57 7.63 -17.60
N ARG A 506 17.31 7.91 -17.94
CA ARG A 506 16.80 9.27 -18.17
C ARG A 506 15.86 9.70 -17.05
N TRP A 507 16.09 10.88 -16.48
CA TRP A 507 15.11 11.59 -15.64
C TRP A 507 14.52 12.77 -16.40
N SER A 508 13.21 12.95 -16.26
CA SER A 508 12.45 14.07 -16.84
C SER A 508 12.11 15.03 -15.71
N ILE A 509 12.51 16.29 -15.85
CA ILE A 509 12.44 17.27 -14.77
C ILE A 509 11.83 18.55 -15.30
N ASP A 510 10.69 18.94 -14.75
CA ASP A 510 10.05 20.22 -15.09
C ASP A 510 10.71 21.33 -14.27
N VAL A 511 11.43 22.20 -14.98
CA VAL A 511 12.23 23.28 -14.37
C VAL A 511 11.45 24.58 -14.40
N VAL A 512 11.36 25.24 -13.25
CA VAL A 512 10.81 26.59 -13.13
C VAL A 512 11.94 27.62 -13.31
N PRO A 513 11.70 28.76 -13.99
CA PRO A 513 12.67 29.86 -14.05
C PRO A 513 13.25 30.23 -12.69
N ALA A 514 14.56 30.43 -12.63
CA ALA A 514 15.35 30.70 -11.43
C ALA A 514 15.40 29.55 -10.38
N GLU A 515 14.89 28.36 -10.69
CA GLU A 515 15.12 27.15 -9.90
C GLU A 515 16.51 26.58 -10.21
N THR A 516 17.22 26.15 -9.16
CA THR A 516 18.39 25.29 -9.31
C THR A 516 17.96 23.86 -9.00
N VAL A 517 17.97 23.02 -10.03
CA VAL A 517 17.73 21.59 -9.87
C VAL A 517 19.01 20.96 -9.39
N TYR A 518 18.95 20.23 -8.28
CA TYR A 518 20.05 19.39 -7.82
C TYR A 518 19.66 17.94 -8.00
N LEU A 519 20.38 17.19 -8.83
CA LEU A 519 20.27 15.74 -8.91
C LEU A 519 21.34 15.10 -8.06
N ARG A 520 20.90 14.30 -7.10
CA ARG A 520 21.76 13.40 -6.34
C ARG A 520 21.59 11.99 -6.86
N MET A 521 22.64 11.45 -7.47
CA MET A 521 22.70 10.07 -7.95
C MET A 521 23.51 9.21 -7.00
N TYR A 522 23.01 8.02 -6.71
CA TYR A 522 23.75 6.99 -6.00
C TYR A 522 24.18 5.94 -6.99
N VAL A 523 25.40 5.45 -6.84
CA VAL A 523 25.85 4.23 -7.49
C VAL A 523 26.45 3.39 -6.40
N LEU A 524 25.91 2.19 -6.22
CA LEU A 524 26.30 1.28 -5.16
C LEU A 524 26.78 -0.02 -5.81
N SER A 525 27.90 -0.54 -5.33
CA SER A 525 28.26 -1.95 -5.45
C SER A 525 27.79 -2.64 -4.18
N VAL A 526 27.18 -3.82 -4.33
CA VAL A 526 26.60 -4.59 -3.23
C VAL A 526 27.39 -5.89 -3.08
N ARG A 527 27.58 -6.33 -1.83
CA ARG A 527 28.20 -7.63 -1.53
C ARG A 527 27.41 -8.79 -2.14
N THR A 528 28.09 -9.92 -2.37
CA THR A 528 27.43 -11.18 -2.74
C THR A 528 26.79 -11.88 -1.54
N TYR A 529 25.85 -12.79 -1.81
CA TYR A 529 25.29 -13.65 -0.75
C TYR A 529 26.36 -14.57 -0.13
N GLU A 530 27.38 -14.94 -0.89
CA GLU A 530 28.44 -15.85 -0.44
C GLU A 530 29.32 -15.24 0.66
N ILE A 531 29.80 -14.00 0.48
CA ILE A 531 30.55 -13.30 1.52
C ILE A 531 29.67 -13.01 2.75
N PHE A 532 28.38 -12.72 2.53
CA PHE A 532 27.45 -12.52 3.64
C PHE A 532 27.28 -13.78 4.47
N ASP A 533 27.04 -14.91 3.81
CA ASP A 533 26.89 -16.22 4.44
C ASP A 533 28.16 -16.62 5.19
N PHE A 534 29.33 -16.34 4.59
CA PHE A 534 30.61 -16.58 5.23
C PHE A 534 30.78 -15.73 6.49
N PHE A 535 30.57 -14.42 6.41
CA PHE A 535 30.65 -13.52 7.56
C PHE A 535 29.73 -13.99 8.67
N TYR A 536 28.47 -14.30 8.33
CA TYR A 536 27.49 -14.77 9.31
C TYR A 536 27.89 -16.11 9.95
N GLY A 537 28.32 -17.09 9.13
CA GLY A 537 28.73 -18.40 9.61
C GLY A 537 30.04 -18.38 10.41
N SER A 538 30.86 -17.35 10.22
CA SER A 538 32.22 -17.28 10.78
C SER A 538 32.40 -16.19 11.83
N ALA A 539 31.46 -15.26 12.01
CA ALA A 539 31.62 -14.08 12.87
C ALA A 539 32.10 -14.41 14.30
N LEU A 540 31.53 -15.42 14.95
CA LEU A 540 31.96 -15.83 16.29
C LEU A 540 33.38 -16.42 16.31
N SER A 541 33.74 -17.18 15.28
CA SER A 541 35.09 -17.74 15.13
C SER A 541 36.10 -16.62 14.86
N LEU A 542 35.78 -15.71 13.93
CA LEU A 542 36.60 -14.54 13.63
C LEU A 542 36.79 -13.66 14.88
N ALA A 543 35.72 -13.35 15.61
CA ALA A 543 35.79 -12.58 16.84
C ALA A 543 36.74 -13.23 17.87
N ARG A 544 36.58 -14.54 18.07
CA ARG A 544 37.44 -15.31 18.99
C ARG A 544 38.90 -15.35 18.54
N ASP A 545 39.14 -15.63 17.27
CA ASP A 545 40.48 -15.85 16.73
C ASP A 545 41.29 -14.55 16.70
N PHE A 546 40.62 -13.40 16.55
CA PHE A 546 41.22 -12.07 16.61
C PHE A 546 41.14 -11.41 18.00
N GLY A 547 40.46 -12.05 18.96
CA GLY A 547 40.33 -11.55 20.33
C GLY A 547 39.50 -10.26 20.45
N VAL A 548 38.51 -10.09 19.57
CA VAL A 548 37.67 -8.89 19.49
C VAL A 548 36.23 -9.18 19.90
N ASP A 549 35.50 -8.15 20.33
CA ASP A 549 34.07 -8.30 20.58
C ASP A 549 33.35 -8.59 19.24
N VAL A 550 32.52 -9.62 19.19
CA VAL A 550 31.68 -9.92 18.01
C VAL A 550 30.82 -8.71 17.61
N ARG A 551 30.45 -7.84 18.56
CA ARG A 551 29.70 -6.61 18.32
C ARG A 551 30.52 -5.53 17.63
N SER A 552 31.84 -5.63 17.62
CA SER A 552 32.72 -4.71 16.87
C SER A 552 32.93 -5.16 15.42
N LEU A 553 32.62 -6.43 15.09
CA LEU A 553 32.75 -6.94 13.74
C LEU A 553 31.74 -6.30 12.79
N ARG A 554 32.22 -5.99 11.59
CA ARG A 554 31.46 -5.34 10.53
C ARG A 554 31.84 -5.95 9.19
N LEU A 555 30.89 -5.93 8.27
CA LEU A 555 31.07 -6.35 6.88
C LEU A 555 30.71 -5.16 6.01
N VAL A 556 31.62 -4.77 5.11
CA VAL A 556 31.36 -3.73 4.12
C VAL A 556 30.33 -4.27 3.13
N SER A 557 29.07 -3.92 3.38
CA SER A 557 27.94 -4.46 2.63
C SER A 557 27.72 -3.76 1.30
N ARG A 558 28.07 -2.47 1.25
CA ARG A 558 27.92 -1.60 0.09
C ARG A 558 29.06 -0.61 0.04
N ALA A 559 29.55 -0.31 -1.14
CA ALA A 559 30.45 0.81 -1.39
C ALA A 559 29.99 1.50 -2.66
N GLY A 560 30.18 2.80 -2.73
CA GLY A 560 29.65 3.56 -3.84
C GLY A 560 30.08 5.01 -3.77
N PHE A 561 29.60 5.78 -4.73
CA PHE A 561 29.80 7.22 -4.73
C PHE A 561 28.46 7.91 -4.96
N ILE A 562 28.45 9.18 -4.58
CA ILE A 562 27.31 10.06 -4.72
C ILE A 562 27.71 11.12 -5.75
N ALA A 563 27.08 11.07 -6.91
CA ALA A 563 27.27 12.08 -7.94
C ALA A 563 26.23 13.18 -7.76
N TYR A 564 26.68 14.43 -7.75
CA TYR A 564 25.82 15.61 -7.72
C TYR A 564 25.90 16.28 -9.08
N ALA A 565 24.76 16.42 -9.75
CA ALA A 565 24.63 17.25 -10.94
C ALA A 565 23.66 18.38 -10.61
N SER A 566 23.97 19.61 -11.00
CA SER A 566 23.04 20.73 -10.83
C SER A 566 22.81 21.49 -12.12
N LEU A 567 21.60 22.01 -12.29
CA LEU A 567 21.23 22.85 -13.41
C LEU A 567 20.52 24.09 -12.89
N ALA A 568 21.05 25.27 -13.18
CA ALA A 568 20.39 26.55 -12.93
C ALA A 568 19.83 27.08 -14.25
N VAL A 569 18.52 27.32 -14.30
CA VAL A 569 17.84 27.86 -15.48
C VAL A 569 17.46 29.32 -15.24
N PHE A 570 18.02 30.23 -16.05
CA PHE A 570 17.74 31.67 -15.95
C PHE A 570 16.71 32.19 -16.96
N ASN A 571 16.26 31.34 -17.89
CA ASN A 571 15.28 31.75 -18.91
C ASN A 571 13.87 31.85 -18.30
N GLU A 572 13.06 32.80 -18.78
CA GLU A 572 11.72 33.08 -18.25
C GLU A 572 10.68 32.00 -18.61
N LEU A 573 11.01 31.05 -19.49
CA LEU A 573 10.12 29.97 -19.90
C LEU A 573 10.35 28.72 -19.05
N SER A 574 9.27 28.10 -18.59
CA SER A 574 9.30 26.75 -18.05
C SER A 574 9.47 25.73 -19.17
N PHE A 575 10.33 24.75 -18.97
CA PHE A 575 10.52 23.64 -19.88
C PHE A 575 10.97 22.39 -19.14
N THR A 576 10.67 21.23 -19.73
CA THR A 576 11.16 19.95 -19.25
C THR A 576 12.60 19.76 -19.72
N VAL A 577 13.49 19.51 -18.76
CA VAL A 577 14.88 19.12 -19.03
C VAL A 577 15.07 17.65 -18.71
N TYR A 578 15.92 17.01 -19.49
CA TYR A 578 16.29 15.62 -19.30
C TYR A 578 17.71 15.51 -18.80
N TYR A 579 17.94 14.68 -17.79
CA TYR A 579 19.28 14.22 -17.42
C TYR A 579 19.45 12.78 -17.86
N PHE A 580 20.55 12.48 -18.57
CA PHE A 580 20.92 11.14 -18.98
C PHE A 580 22.17 10.71 -18.23
N ALA A 581 22.05 9.74 -17.32
CA ALA A 581 23.22 9.11 -16.70
C ALA A 581 23.85 8.11 -17.68
N TYR A 582 25.17 8.16 -17.79
CA TYR A 582 25.91 7.11 -18.46
C TYR A 582 25.89 5.83 -17.62
N PRO A 583 25.93 4.65 -18.25
CA PRO A 583 26.18 3.44 -17.51
C PRO A 583 27.61 3.51 -16.94
N PRO A 584 27.80 3.14 -15.67
CA PRO A 584 29.14 2.96 -15.10
C PRO A 584 29.94 1.90 -15.86
N TYR A 585 31.26 2.02 -15.79
CA TYR A 585 32.19 1.09 -16.43
C TYR A 585 32.14 -0.30 -15.76
N SER A 586 32.64 -1.32 -16.46
CA SER A 586 32.65 -2.70 -15.94
C SER A 586 33.49 -2.88 -14.68
N ASP A 587 34.40 -1.95 -14.39
CA ASP A 587 35.25 -1.95 -13.19
C ASP A 587 34.63 -1.24 -11.98
N GLY A 588 33.38 -0.76 -12.09
CA GLY A 588 32.72 -0.02 -11.00
C GLY A 588 32.91 1.49 -11.05
N SER A 589 33.83 1.99 -11.87
CA SER A 589 34.07 3.43 -11.98
C SER A 589 32.98 4.12 -12.79
N MET A 590 32.69 5.40 -12.48
CA MET A 590 31.77 6.19 -13.30
C MET A 590 32.50 7.02 -14.34
N PRO A 591 31.86 7.23 -15.51
CA PRO A 591 32.23 8.29 -16.42
C PRO A 591 32.30 9.64 -15.69
N ASP A 592 33.27 10.47 -16.07
CA ASP A 592 33.36 11.86 -15.66
C ASP A 592 33.22 12.75 -16.91
N PRO A 593 32.08 13.45 -17.08
CA PRO A 593 30.95 13.56 -16.16
C PRO A 593 30.07 12.30 -16.10
N PRO A 594 29.32 12.08 -14.99
CA PRO A 594 28.48 10.90 -14.79
C PRO A 594 27.25 10.84 -15.71
N GLY A 595 27.00 11.91 -16.46
CA GLY A 595 25.86 12.05 -17.35
C GLY A 595 25.87 13.42 -18.04
N PHE A 596 24.78 13.74 -18.74
CA PHE A 596 24.62 15.04 -19.41
C PHE A 596 23.17 15.51 -19.39
N TRP A 597 23.00 16.83 -19.47
CA TRP A 597 21.70 17.49 -19.58
C TRP A 597 21.29 17.68 -21.05
N SER A 598 19.99 17.54 -21.34
CA SER A 598 19.45 17.78 -22.68
C SER A 598 18.04 18.34 -22.64
N LEU A 599 17.70 19.14 -23.65
CA LEU A 599 16.33 19.58 -23.93
C LEU A 599 15.54 18.58 -24.78
N CYS A 600 16.20 17.55 -25.31
CA CYS A 600 15.56 16.50 -26.10
C CYS A 600 15.34 15.26 -25.25
N PHE A 601 14.19 14.61 -25.44
CA PHE A 601 13.85 13.37 -24.76
C PHE A 601 14.67 12.16 -25.24
N HIS A 602 15.49 12.31 -26.30
CA HIS A 602 16.37 11.29 -26.85
C HIS A 602 17.86 11.58 -26.59
N PRO A 603 18.65 10.60 -26.10
CA PRO A 603 20.05 10.80 -25.71
C PRO A 603 21.01 11.09 -26.88
N HIS A 604 20.64 10.71 -28.10
CA HIS A 604 21.48 10.84 -29.30
C HIS A 604 21.33 12.19 -30.02
N CYS A 605 20.45 13.08 -29.58
CA CYS A 605 20.29 14.40 -30.18
C CYS A 605 21.38 15.35 -29.66
N SER A 606 22.53 15.40 -30.34
CA SER A 606 23.68 16.26 -29.96
C SER A 606 23.31 17.74 -29.92
N ASP A 607 22.46 18.18 -30.83
CA ASP A 607 22.11 19.60 -31.02
C ASP A 607 21.26 20.14 -29.85
N CYS A 608 20.66 19.26 -29.05
CA CYS A 608 19.88 19.61 -27.87
C CYS A 608 20.63 19.36 -26.56
N ARG A 609 21.92 19.02 -26.60
CA ARG A 609 22.72 18.86 -25.37
C ARG A 609 23.01 20.23 -24.80
N LEU A 610 22.76 20.40 -23.51
CA LEU A 610 23.16 21.61 -22.81
C LEU A 610 24.66 21.51 -22.55
N HIS A 611 25.41 22.45 -23.11
CA HIS A 611 26.82 22.59 -22.78
C HIS A 611 26.92 23.06 -21.34
N VAL A 612 27.46 22.20 -20.49
CA VAL A 612 27.79 22.55 -19.11
C VAL A 612 29.07 23.38 -19.20
N ASP A 613 29.04 24.59 -18.66
CA ASP A 613 30.28 25.33 -18.43
C ASP A 613 31.15 24.47 -17.51
N ALA A 614 32.37 24.14 -17.93
CA ALA A 614 33.31 23.42 -17.09
C ALA A 614 33.55 24.27 -15.82
N ALA A 615 33.04 23.79 -14.68
CA ALA A 615 33.11 24.47 -13.40
C ALA A 615 34.52 24.40 -12.80
#